data_AF-A0A7X0AU66-F1
#
_entry.id   AF-A0A7X0AU66-F1
#
_cell.length_a   1.000
_cell.length_b   1.000
_cell.length_c   1.000
_cell.angle_alpha   90.00
_cell.angle_beta   90.00
_cell.angle_gamma   90.00
#
_symmetry.space_group_name_H-M   'P 1'
#
loop_
_entity.id
_entity.type
_entity.pdbx_description
1 polymer ?
#
loop_
_entity_poly.entity_id
_entity_poly.type
_entity_poly.pdbx_seq_one_letter_code
_entity_poly.pdbx_strand_id
1 'polypeptide(L)' 'MPYTITFQPLYLTAGVTPKSVTKNTAAEAWTLVQQLHASDEKTEIKDSLGHPIEWQELRILAEKEAN' A
#
# COMPACT_ATOMS: atom_id res chain seq x y z
N MET A 1 -3.21 8.34 -10.90
CA MET A 1 -1.74 8.39 -10.80
C MET A 1 -1.30 7.13 -10.05
N PRO A 2 -0.29 6.37 -10.49
CA PRO A 2 -0.04 5.04 -9.94
C PRO A 2 0.58 5.08 -8.53
N TYR A 3 0.12 4.20 -7.65
CA TYR A 3 0.61 4.00 -6.28
C TYR A 3 1.30 2.65 -6.19
N THR A 4 2.46 2.58 -5.57
CA THR A 4 3.19 1.33 -5.36
C THR A 4 3.13 0.95 -3.88
N ILE A 5 2.62 -0.24 -3.59
CA ILE A 5 2.51 -0.78 -2.24
C ILE A 5 3.49 -1.95 -2.14
N THR A 6 4.45 -1.84 -1.22
CA THR A 6 5.45 -2.86 -0.93
C THR A 6 5.16 -3.51 0.41
N PHE A 7 5.09 -4.83 0.39
CA PHE A 7 4.81 -5.71 1.52
C PHE A 7 6.13 -6.23 2.05
N GLN A 8 6.46 -5.91 3.29
CA GLN A 8 7.62 -6.42 4.00
C GLN A 8 7.14 -7.39 5.09
N PRO A 9 7.47 -8.68 5.00
CA PRO A 9 7.12 -9.62 6.05
C PRO A 9 7.80 -9.22 7.37
N LEU A 10 7.05 -9.21 8.47
CA LEU A 10 7.58 -8.87 9.81
C LEU A 10 8.63 -9.89 10.29
N TYR A 11 8.46 -11.15 9.91
CA TYR A 11 9.43 -12.20 10.15
C TYR A 11 10.11 -12.54 8.83
N LEU A 12 11.44 -12.35 8.78
CA LEU A 12 12.30 -12.93 7.75
C LEU A 12 12.38 -14.45 7.98
N THR A 13 11.26 -15.16 7.89
CA THR A 13 11.27 -16.60 7.69
C THR A 13 11.93 -16.84 6.33
N ALA A 14 12.92 -17.74 6.29
CA ALA A 14 13.75 -17.97 5.12
C ALA A 14 12.89 -18.22 3.86
N GLY A 15 12.82 -17.23 2.96
CA GLY A 15 12.14 -17.34 1.67
C GLY A 15 10.97 -16.38 1.42
N VAL A 16 10.50 -15.60 2.40
CA VAL A 16 9.46 -14.59 2.14
C VAL A 16 10.11 -13.30 1.62
N THR A 17 10.08 -13.11 0.31
CA THR A 17 10.57 -11.88 -0.33
C THR A 17 9.51 -10.78 -0.30
N PRO A 18 9.91 -9.50 -0.16
CA PRO A 18 8.98 -8.40 -0.29
C PRO A 18 8.21 -8.47 -1.60
N LYS A 19 6.90 -8.28 -1.54
CA LYS A 19 6.07 -8.19 -2.74
C LYS A 19 5.74 -6.73 -2.99
N SER A 20 5.73 -6.30 -4.24
CA SER A 20 5.30 -4.93 -4.60
C SER A 20 4.17 -5.01 -5.60
N VAL A 21 3.09 -4.27 -5.36
CA VAL A 21 1.93 -4.18 -6.25
C VAL A 21 1.70 -2.72 -6.59
N THR A 22 1.50 -2.43 -7.88
CA THR A 22 1.17 -1.08 -8.34
C THR A 22 -0.31 -1.00 -8.70
N LYS A 23 -0.99 0.05 -8.23
CA LYS A 23 -2.40 0.35 -8.48
C LYS A 23 -2.53 1.73 -9.13
N ASN A 24 -3.54 1.94 -9.96
CA ASN A 24 -3.62 3.17 -10.78
C ASN A 24 -4.37 4.32 -10.07
N THR A 25 -5.19 3.97 -9.09
CA THR A 25 -6.03 4.89 -8.31
C THR A 25 -5.77 4.75 -6.81
N ALA A 26 -6.06 5.81 -6.05
CA ALA A 26 -5.93 5.78 -4.60
C ALA A 26 -6.95 4.81 -3.98
N ALA A 27 -8.15 4.74 -4.57
CA ALA A 27 -9.20 3.82 -4.14
C ALA A 27 -8.79 2.34 -4.23
N GLU A 28 -8.21 1.92 -5.37
CA GLU A 28 -7.72 0.55 -5.54
C GLU A 28 -6.56 0.22 -4.60
N ALA A 29 -5.63 1.17 -4.45
CA ALA A 29 -4.52 1.05 -3.52
C ALA A 29 -5.02 0.90 -2.07
N TRP A 30 -6.01 1.70 -1.69
CA TRP A 30 -6.62 1.66 -0.36
C TRP A 30 -7.34 0.33 -0.09
N THR A 31 -8.14 -0.17 -1.03
CA THR A 31 -8.78 -1.50 -0.88
C THR A 31 -7.75 -2.61 -0.68
N LEU A 32 -6.64 -2.56 -1.40
CA LEU A 32 -5.55 -3.53 -1.25
C LEU A 32 -4.91 -3.45 0.13
N VAL A 33 -4.58 -2.24 0.61
CA VAL A 33 -4.02 -2.02 1.95
C VAL A 33 -5.01 -2.46 3.03
N GLN A 34 -6.30 -2.20 2.88
CA GLN A 34 -7.33 -2.65 3.83
C GLN A 34 -7.44 -4.18 3.94
N GLN A 35 -7.41 -4.89 2.81
CA GLN A 35 -7.40 -6.36 2.80
C GLN A 35 -6.16 -6.92 3.51
N LEU A 36 -5.06 -6.18 3.47
CA LEU A 36 -3.75 -6.62 3.97
C LEU A 36 -3.46 -6.13 5.39
N HIS A 37 -4.17 -5.13 5.90
CA HIS A 37 -4.12 -4.74 7.30
C HIS A 37 -4.69 -5.83 8.23
N ALA A 38 -5.38 -6.83 7.66
CA ALA A 38 -5.74 -8.07 8.35
C ALA A 38 -4.56 -9.06 8.47
N SER A 39 -3.44 -8.81 7.80
CA SER A 39 -2.18 -9.57 7.92
C SER A 39 -1.18 -8.78 8.77
N ASP A 40 -0.44 -9.48 9.63
CA ASP A 40 0.69 -8.96 10.42
C ASP A 40 1.92 -8.64 9.53
N GLU A 41 1.75 -7.91 8.44
CA GLU A 41 2.85 -7.53 7.54
C GLU A 41 3.08 -6.02 7.59
N LYS A 42 4.35 -5.60 7.53
CA LYS A 42 4.68 -4.18 7.42
C LYS A 42 4.43 -3.75 5.97
N THR A 43 3.71 -2.64 5.80
CA THR A 43 3.40 -2.09 4.47
C THR A 43 4.12 -0.76 4.27
N GLU A 44 4.74 -0.60 3.10
CA GLU A 44 5.34 0.66 2.64
C GLU A 44 4.57 1.10 1.39
N ILE A 45 3.98 2.30 1.41
CA ILE A 45 3.19 2.83 0.30
C ILE A 45 3.97 3.99 -0.30
N LYS A 46 4.07 4.03 -1.63
CA LYS A 46 4.67 5.12 -2.38
C LYS A 46 3.65 5.72 -3.34
N ASP A 47 3.63 7.05 -3.42
CA ASP A 47 2.88 7.77 -4.43
C ASP A 47 3.51 7.65 -5.82
N SER A 48 2.88 8.26 -6.83
CA SER A 48 3.38 8.27 -8.21
C SER A 48 4.68 9.01 -8.42
N LEU A 49 5.10 9.82 -7.44
CA LEU A 49 6.37 10.53 -7.43
C LEU A 49 7.46 9.72 -6.71
N GLY A 50 7.11 8.56 -6.15
CA GLY A 50 8.00 7.70 -5.38
C GLY A 50 8.17 8.15 -3.93
N HIS A 51 7.40 9.13 -3.46
CA HIS A 51 7.42 9.56 -2.07
C HIS A 51 6.68 8.55 -1.20
N PRO A 52 7.28 8.15 -0.05
CA PRO A 52 6.57 7.33 0.91
C PRO A 52 5.40 8.14 1.48
N ILE A 53 4.22 7.52 1.49
CA ILE A 53 3.02 8.08 2.10
C ILE A 53 2.50 7.12 3.16
N GLU A 54 1.91 7.67 4.21
CA GLU A 54 1.29 6.86 5.24
C GLU A 54 -0.06 6.31 4.78
N TRP A 55 -0.50 5.20 5.39
CA TRP A 55 -1.79 4.59 5.07
C TRP A 55 -2.97 5.55 5.30
N GLN A 56 -2.84 6.49 6.25
CA GLN A 56 -3.83 7.52 6.54
C GLN A 56 -3.94 8.54 5.40
N GLU A 57 -2.82 8.89 4.79
CA GLU A 57 -2.77 9.80 3.65
C GLU A 57 -3.40 9.14 2.42
N LEU A 58 -3.08 7.86 2.17
CA LEU A 58 -3.70 7.09 1.11
C LEU A 58 -5.23 7.02 1.27
N ARG A 59 -5.72 6.83 2.50
CA ARG A 59 -7.15 6.84 2.81
C ARG A 59 -7.81 8.18 2.45
N ILE A 60 -7.20 9.30 2.85
CA ILE A 60 -7.73 10.63 2.53
C ILE A 60 -7.78 10.86 1.03
N LEU A 61 -6.76 10.42 0.29
CA LEU A 61 -6.72 10.49 -1.17
C LEU A 61 -7.82 9.62 -1.81
N ALA A 62 -8.04 8.41 -1.30
CA ALA A 62 -9.10 7.52 -1.76
C ALA A 62 -10.50 8.10 -1.51
N GLU A 63 -10.74 8.67 -0.32
CA GLU A 63 -12.01 9.32 0.03
C GLU A 63 -12.27 10.56 -0.83
N LYS A 64 -11.22 11.33 -1.16
CA LYS A 64 -11.31 12.48 -2.10
C LYS A 64 -11.55 12.08 -3.55
N GLU A 65 -11.05 10.93 -3.99
CA GLU A 65 -11.23 10.45 -5.37
C GLU A 65 -12.65 9.86 -5.58
N ALA A 66 -13.24 9.33 -4.52
CA ALA A 66 -14.59 8.75 -4.55
C ALA A 66 -15.73 9.80 -4.50
N ASN A 67 -15.41 11.07 -4.25
CA ASN A 67 -16.38 12.14 -3.99
C ASN A 67 -16.21 13.29 -5.01
#